data_AF-A0A1V4YPM5-F1
#
_entry.id   AF-A0A1V4YPM5-F1
#
_cell.length_a   1.000
_cell.length_b   1.000
_cell.length_c   1.000
_cell.angle_alpha   90.00
_cell.angle_beta   90.00
_cell.angle_gamma   90.00
#
_symmetry.space_group_name_H-M   'P 1'
#
loop_
_entity.id
_entity.type
_entity.pdbx_description
1 polymer ?
#
loop_
_entity_poly.entity_id
_entity_poly.type
_entity_poly.pdbx_seq_one_letter_code
_entity_poly.pdbx_strand_id
1 'polypeptide(L)'
;MINCPTSEYISTLKREYYTSKTGKRALALINKYNPDIYLELHCYRKENYNKLIDTERRYKDGVPPLIELENKVLIGSISPLIRITFFDKYDFSFMLEMPCNPSTDSMGTYLDVLDMVIGSKNRFEILKKLEYKYPSAVKKASEYFFEFSDNFVRLFKEIQWELMKDNDLRNFKTNRDAIMKKASQMNISITSKQAELILQAFLLYKDHNSDFLPDSSWASVG
;
A
#
# COMPACT_ATOMS: atom_id res chain seq x y z
N MET A 1 7.36 -24.06 13.36
CA MET A 1 8.20 -23.16 12.55
C MET A 1 7.35 -22.60 11.43
N ILE A 2 7.18 -21.27 11.38
CA ILE A 2 6.68 -20.62 10.16
C ILE A 2 7.82 -20.67 9.15
N ASN A 3 7.59 -21.36 8.04
CA ASN A 3 8.60 -21.51 7.00
C ASN A 3 8.57 -20.26 6.12
N CYS A 4 9.52 -19.34 6.32
CA CYS A 4 9.74 -18.20 5.43
C CYS A 4 10.86 -18.58 4.43
N PRO A 5 10.53 -19.14 3.26
CA PRO A 5 11.53 -19.62 2.31
C PRO A 5 12.44 -18.47 1.88
N THR A 6 13.74 -18.76 1.76
CA THR A 6 14.73 -17.80 1.28
C THR A 6 14.54 -17.57 -0.22
N SER A 7 14.12 -16.36 -0.60
CA SER A 7 14.19 -15.86 -1.97
C SER A 7 15.01 -14.58 -2.03
N GLU A 8 15.47 -14.19 -3.23
CA GLU A 8 15.99 -12.85 -3.44
C GLU A 8 14.95 -11.81 -3.00
N TYR A 9 15.38 -10.83 -2.21
CA TYR A 9 14.48 -9.82 -1.68
C TYR A 9 14.21 -8.75 -2.76
N ILE A 10 12.97 -8.68 -3.22
CA ILE A 10 12.46 -7.60 -4.07
C ILE A 10 11.44 -6.82 -3.25
N SER A 11 11.63 -5.51 -3.13
CA SER A 11 10.72 -4.66 -2.35
C SER A 11 9.34 -4.56 -3.02
N THR A 12 8.26 -4.68 -2.24
CA THR A 12 6.88 -4.47 -2.73
C THR A 12 6.59 -3.03 -3.16
N LEU A 13 7.49 -2.08 -2.85
CA LEU A 13 7.46 -0.69 -3.33
C LEU A 13 8.04 -0.51 -4.74
N LYS A 14 8.55 -1.58 -5.33
CA LYS A 14 9.13 -1.63 -6.67
C LYS A 14 8.22 -2.40 -7.61
N ARG A 15 7.91 -1.85 -8.79
CA ARG A 15 7.06 -2.52 -9.80
C ARG A 15 7.59 -3.90 -10.20
N GLU A 16 8.90 -4.09 -10.18
CA GLU A 16 9.59 -5.36 -10.48
C GLU A 16 9.16 -6.50 -9.53
N TYR A 17 8.70 -6.20 -8.32
CA TYR A 17 8.12 -7.24 -7.45
C TYR A 17 6.89 -7.87 -8.10
N TYR A 18 6.03 -7.07 -8.73
CA TYR A 18 4.77 -7.52 -9.32
C TYR A 18 4.94 -8.24 -10.66
N THR A 19 6.14 -8.20 -11.25
CA THR A 19 6.49 -9.02 -12.41
C THR A 19 7.11 -10.37 -12.02
N SER A 20 7.52 -10.53 -10.76
CA SER A 20 8.01 -11.79 -10.19
C SER A 20 6.90 -12.86 -10.10
N LYS A 21 7.28 -14.12 -9.90
CA LYS A 21 6.32 -15.22 -9.71
C LYS A 21 5.38 -14.99 -8.52
N THR A 22 5.92 -14.49 -7.40
CA THR A 22 5.15 -14.23 -6.18
C THR A 22 4.20 -13.05 -6.37
N GLY A 23 4.70 -11.94 -6.92
CA GLY A 23 3.88 -10.76 -7.19
C GLY A 23 2.75 -11.04 -8.18
N LYS A 24 3.04 -11.73 -9.29
CA LYS A 24 2.01 -12.17 -10.26
C LYS A 24 0.93 -13.03 -9.60
N ARG A 25 1.30 -13.93 -8.70
CA ARG A 25 0.34 -14.76 -7.97
C ARG A 25 -0.52 -13.94 -7.02
N ALA A 26 0.06 -12.97 -6.31
CA ALA A 26 -0.69 -12.06 -5.45
C ALA A 26 -1.71 -11.25 -6.27
N LEU A 27 -1.29 -10.67 -7.39
CA LEU A 27 -2.20 -9.92 -8.29
C LEU A 27 -3.30 -10.80 -8.88
N ALA A 28 -2.98 -12.03 -9.27
CA ALA A 28 -3.99 -12.97 -9.76
C ALA A 28 -5.07 -13.29 -8.71
N LEU A 29 -4.69 -13.40 -7.42
CA LEU A 29 -5.64 -13.61 -6.33
C LEU A 29 -6.49 -12.36 -6.06
N ILE A 30 -5.86 -11.18 -6.04
CA ILE A 30 -6.55 -9.90 -5.86
C ILE A 30 -7.60 -9.72 -6.97
N ASN A 31 -7.21 -9.87 -8.23
CA ASN A 31 -8.12 -9.73 -9.37
C ASN A 31 -9.23 -10.79 -9.39
N LYS A 32 -8.93 -12.03 -8.96
CA LYS A 32 -9.92 -13.11 -8.95
C LYS A 32 -10.99 -12.90 -7.89
N TYR A 33 -10.61 -12.43 -6.69
CA TYR A 33 -11.52 -12.38 -5.55
C TYR A 33 -12.06 -10.98 -5.25
N ASN A 34 -11.44 -9.93 -5.79
CA ASN A 34 -11.78 -8.53 -5.53
C ASN A 34 -12.07 -8.23 -4.04
N PRO A 35 -11.10 -8.46 -3.15
CA PRO A 35 -11.36 -8.49 -1.72
C PRO A 35 -11.46 -7.09 -1.11
N ASP A 36 -12.47 -6.89 -0.25
CA ASP A 36 -12.63 -5.72 0.60
C ASP A 36 -11.74 -5.76 1.86
N ILE A 37 -11.25 -6.95 2.23
CA ILE A 37 -10.25 -7.19 3.28
C ILE A 37 -9.08 -7.96 2.68
N TYR A 38 -7.88 -7.39 2.73
CA TYR A 38 -6.66 -8.01 2.26
C TYR A 38 -5.54 -7.86 3.28
N LEU A 39 -4.91 -8.98 3.64
CA LEU A 39 -3.85 -9.03 4.63
C LEU A 39 -2.60 -9.68 4.05
N GLU A 40 -1.49 -8.93 4.03
CA GLU A 40 -0.17 -9.50 3.77
C GLU A 40 0.54 -9.88 5.07
N LEU A 41 0.98 -11.13 5.14
CA LEU A 41 1.74 -11.65 6.27
C LEU A 41 3.23 -11.63 5.92
N HIS A 42 4.00 -10.91 6.73
CA HIS A 42 5.45 -10.81 6.55
C HIS A 42 6.20 -11.11 7.83
N CYS A 43 7.49 -11.35 7.69
CA CYS A 43 8.42 -11.24 8.79
C CYS A 43 9.60 -10.35 8.39
N TYR A 44 10.22 -9.71 9.39
CA TYR A 44 11.40 -8.88 9.19
C TYR A 44 12.60 -9.41 9.98
N ARG A 45 13.80 -9.14 9.46
CA ARG A 45 15.05 -9.39 10.19
C ARG A 45 15.25 -8.32 11.25
N LYS A 46 15.76 -8.69 12.44
CA LYS A 46 15.85 -7.81 13.62
C LYS A 46 16.51 -6.46 13.31
N GLU A 47 17.50 -6.46 12.41
CA GLU A 47 18.26 -5.26 12.01
C GLU A 47 17.40 -4.25 11.25
N ASN A 48 16.31 -4.69 10.61
CA ASN A 48 15.39 -3.83 9.87
C ASN A 48 14.34 -3.15 10.76
N TYR A 49 14.21 -3.55 12.03
CA TYR A 49 13.16 -3.04 12.91
C TYR A 49 13.12 -1.51 12.95
N ASN A 50 14.25 -0.88 13.28
CA ASN A 50 14.34 0.58 13.40
C ASN A 50 14.06 1.28 12.07
N LYS A 51 14.42 0.65 10.94
CA LYS A 51 14.12 1.19 9.60
C LYS A 51 12.62 1.17 9.30
N LEU A 52 11.91 0.13 9.75
CA LEU A 52 10.48 -0.03 9.47
C LEU A 52 9.62 0.98 10.24
N ILE A 53 10.02 1.34 11.46
CA ILE A 53 9.30 2.31 12.31
C ILE A 53 9.84 3.75 12.21
N ASP A 54 10.86 3.98 11.39
CA ASP A 54 11.53 5.28 11.24
C ASP A 54 10.55 6.36 10.76
N THR A 55 10.38 7.43 11.52
CA THR A 55 9.50 8.55 11.14
C THR A 55 9.90 9.19 9.82
N GLU A 56 11.19 9.12 9.46
CA GLU A 56 11.73 9.63 8.21
C GLU A 56 11.49 8.71 7.02
N ARG A 57 10.88 7.52 7.23
CA ARG A 57 10.53 6.58 6.16
C ARG A 57 9.63 7.22 5.09
N ARG A 58 8.80 8.20 5.47
CA ARG A 58 8.01 9.01 4.53
C ARG A 58 8.89 9.71 3.49
N TYR A 59 10.05 10.23 3.90
CA TYR A 59 10.96 10.96 3.03
C TYR A 59 11.94 10.02 2.32
N LYS A 60 12.45 9.01 3.02
CA LYS A 60 13.43 8.04 2.50
C LYS A 60 12.82 7.06 1.49
N ASP A 61 11.67 6.47 1.86
CA ASP A 61 11.03 5.38 1.12
C ASP A 61 9.71 5.81 0.45
N GLY A 62 9.21 7.02 0.75
CA GLY A 62 7.97 7.53 0.16
C GLY A 62 6.71 6.97 0.81
N VAL A 63 6.82 6.24 1.92
CA VAL A 63 5.68 5.60 2.62
C VAL A 63 5.74 5.87 4.13
N PRO A 64 4.59 5.89 4.83
CA PRO A 64 4.59 6.05 6.30
C PRO A 64 5.39 4.95 7.03
N PRO A 65 5.91 5.22 8.24
CA PRO A 65 6.44 4.17 9.09
C PRO A 65 5.36 3.14 9.44
N LEU A 66 5.79 1.91 9.69
CA LEU A 66 4.94 0.91 10.31
C LEU A 66 4.69 1.30 11.78
N ILE A 67 3.56 0.85 12.31
CA ILE A 67 3.13 1.14 13.66
C ILE A 67 3.33 -0.12 14.49
N GLU A 68 4.08 -0.03 15.59
CA GLU A 68 4.18 -1.12 16.55
C GLU A 68 2.85 -1.24 17.32
N LEU A 69 2.28 -2.45 17.32
CA LEU A 69 1.12 -2.80 18.14
C LEU A 69 1.59 -3.14 19.56
N GLU A 70 2.39 -4.21 19.66
CA GLU A 70 2.96 -4.74 20.90
C GLU A 70 4.01 -5.80 20.52
N ASN A 71 4.95 -6.12 21.42
CA ASN A 71 5.88 -7.25 21.25
C ASN A 71 6.57 -7.29 19.88
N LYS A 72 6.93 -6.12 19.34
CA LYS A 72 7.58 -5.97 18.04
C LYS A 72 6.71 -6.44 16.85
N VAL A 73 5.40 -6.64 17.03
CA VAL A 73 4.47 -6.84 15.92
C VAL A 73 4.10 -5.48 15.33
N LEU A 74 4.26 -5.36 14.02
CA LEU A 74 4.08 -4.13 13.26
C LEU A 74 2.87 -4.25 12.34
N ILE A 75 2.12 -3.15 12.20
CA ILE A 75 1.01 -3.01 11.25
C ILE A 75 1.25 -1.82 10.31
N GLY A 76 0.79 -1.92 9.07
CA GLY A 76 0.77 -0.80 8.13
C GLY A 76 -0.13 -1.05 6.94
N SER A 77 -0.23 -0.08 6.04
CA SER A 77 -0.85 -0.31 4.72
C SER A 77 0.06 -1.17 3.86
N ILE A 78 -0.53 -2.00 2.99
CA ILE A 78 0.19 -2.63 1.89
C ILE A 78 0.82 -1.58 0.97
N SER A 79 1.67 -2.03 0.03
CA SER A 79 2.33 -1.16 -0.93
C SER A 79 1.33 -0.23 -1.65
N PRO A 80 1.63 1.08 -1.75
CA PRO A 80 0.78 2.03 -2.45
C PRO A 80 0.55 1.63 -3.91
N LEU A 81 1.50 0.91 -4.53
CA LEU A 81 1.39 0.45 -5.92
C LEU A 81 0.13 -0.40 -6.15
N ILE A 82 -0.13 -1.37 -5.27
CA ILE A 82 -1.33 -2.20 -5.39
C ILE A 82 -2.53 -1.57 -4.67
N ARG A 83 -2.31 -0.85 -3.56
CA ARG A 83 -3.37 -0.20 -2.78
C ARG A 83 -4.23 0.74 -3.63
N ILE A 84 -3.61 1.52 -4.50
CA ILE A 84 -4.33 2.53 -5.30
C ILE A 84 -4.78 1.97 -6.65
N THR A 85 -4.19 0.86 -7.10
CA THR A 85 -4.48 0.23 -8.39
C THR A 85 -5.64 -0.75 -8.33
N PHE A 86 -5.77 -1.50 -7.23
CA PHE A 86 -6.67 -2.66 -7.15
C PHE A 86 -7.68 -2.63 -5.99
N PHE A 87 -7.64 -1.60 -5.13
CA PHE A 87 -8.50 -1.52 -3.95
C PHE A 87 -9.22 -0.19 -3.88
N ASP A 88 -10.46 -0.22 -3.43
CA ASP A 88 -11.24 0.98 -3.17
C ASP A 88 -10.70 1.75 -1.96
N LYS A 89 -11.00 3.05 -1.91
CA LYS A 89 -10.51 3.96 -0.85
C LYS A 89 -10.77 3.42 0.55
N TYR A 90 -11.88 2.71 0.76
CA TYR A 90 -12.26 2.24 2.08
C TYR A 90 -12.02 0.75 2.34
N ASP A 91 -11.48 0.00 1.37
CA ASP A 91 -11.04 -1.37 1.59
C ASP A 91 -9.95 -1.45 2.65
N PHE A 92 -9.96 -2.54 3.41
CA PHE A 92 -9.04 -2.80 4.51
C PHE A 92 -7.89 -3.68 4.04
N SER A 93 -6.97 -3.06 3.32
CA SER A 93 -5.80 -3.72 2.74
C SER A 93 -4.53 -3.33 3.50
N PHE A 94 -4.02 -4.23 4.35
CA PHE A 94 -2.96 -3.94 5.32
C PHE A 94 -1.95 -5.09 5.39
N MET A 95 -0.83 -4.82 6.05
CA MET A 95 0.24 -5.78 6.29
C MET A 95 0.45 -5.95 7.79
N LEU A 96 0.79 -7.17 8.19
CA LEU A 96 1.16 -7.53 9.56
C LEU A 96 2.54 -8.18 9.54
N GLU A 97 3.49 -7.59 10.25
CA GLU A 97 4.85 -8.10 10.34
C GLU A 97 5.26 -8.44 11.77
N MET A 98 6.10 -9.46 11.91
CA MET A 98 6.79 -9.79 13.16
C MET A 98 8.27 -10.13 12.88
N PRO A 99 9.14 -10.24 13.90
CA PRO A 99 10.50 -10.74 13.69
C PRO A 99 10.47 -12.14 13.03
N CYS A 100 11.37 -12.41 12.08
CA CYS A 100 11.48 -13.74 11.45
C CYS A 100 11.90 -14.84 12.45
N ASN A 101 12.49 -14.46 13.58
CA ASN A 101 12.68 -15.31 14.75
C ASN A 101 11.92 -14.70 15.94
N PRO A 102 10.59 -14.87 16.00
CA PRO A 102 9.75 -14.21 16.99
C PRO A 102 9.92 -14.84 18.37
N SER A 103 9.78 -14.04 19.43
CA SER A 103 9.56 -14.56 20.79
C SER A 103 8.16 -15.18 20.89
N THR A 104 7.90 -15.94 21.95
CA THR A 104 6.55 -16.45 22.26
C THR A 104 5.53 -15.31 22.34
N ASP A 105 5.90 -14.18 22.97
CA ASP A 105 5.00 -13.02 23.10
C ASP A 105 4.72 -12.36 21.74
N SER A 106 5.74 -12.22 20.89
CA SER A 106 5.58 -11.67 19.54
C SER A 106 4.68 -12.55 18.68
N MET A 107 4.87 -13.87 18.74
CA MET A 107 4.01 -14.83 18.07
C MET A 107 2.57 -14.79 18.62
N GLY A 108 2.40 -14.65 19.94
CA GLY A 108 1.10 -14.50 20.59
C GLY A 108 0.36 -13.25 20.10
N THR A 109 1.01 -12.09 20.12
CA THR A 109 0.44 -10.84 19.57
C THR A 109 0.09 -10.98 18.08
N TYR A 110 0.93 -11.66 17.30
CA TYR A 110 0.68 -11.86 15.87
C TYR A 110 -0.58 -12.71 15.64
N LEU A 111 -0.72 -13.83 16.35
CA LEU A 111 -1.88 -14.71 16.28
C LEU A 111 -3.16 -14.01 16.78
N ASP A 112 -3.08 -13.25 17.87
CA ASP A 112 -4.22 -12.48 18.40
C ASP A 112 -4.77 -11.52 17.34
N VAL A 113 -3.90 -10.83 16.61
CA VAL A 113 -4.32 -9.91 15.53
C VAL A 113 -4.94 -10.69 14.37
N LEU A 114 -4.38 -11.86 14.01
CA LEU A 114 -4.99 -12.72 12.98
C LEU A 114 -6.39 -13.18 13.38
N ASP A 115 -6.58 -13.60 14.63
CA ASP A 115 -7.88 -14.04 15.15
C ASP A 115 -8.90 -12.89 15.13
N MET A 116 -8.48 -11.66 15.44
CA MET A 116 -9.33 -10.48 15.30
C MET A 116 -9.79 -10.28 13.86
N VAL A 117 -8.90 -10.48 12.88
CA VAL A 117 -9.19 -10.29 11.44
C VAL A 117 -10.09 -11.41 10.93
N ILE A 118 -9.73 -12.68 11.17
CA ILE A 118 -10.49 -13.86 10.73
C ILE A 118 -11.89 -13.87 11.32
N GLY A 119 -12.03 -13.47 12.58
CA GLY A 119 -13.33 -13.40 13.25
C GLY A 119 -14.16 -12.16 12.91
N SER A 120 -13.78 -11.35 11.91
CA SER A 120 -14.49 -10.12 11.53
C SER A 120 -15.06 -10.21 10.13
N LYS A 121 -16.22 -9.59 9.92
CA LYS A 121 -16.91 -9.60 8.63
C LYS A 121 -16.58 -8.42 7.72
N ASN A 122 -16.06 -7.34 8.29
CA ASN A 122 -15.84 -6.08 7.59
C ASN A 122 -14.76 -5.24 8.30
N ARG A 123 -14.31 -4.19 7.61
CA ARG A 123 -13.36 -3.20 8.14
C ARG A 123 -13.72 -2.65 9.51
N PHE A 124 -14.99 -2.32 9.74
CA PHE A 124 -15.43 -1.68 10.98
C PHE A 124 -15.22 -2.59 12.19
N GLU A 125 -15.58 -3.88 12.06
CA GLU A 125 -15.34 -4.87 13.11
C GLU A 125 -13.85 -5.06 13.42
N ILE A 126 -13.00 -5.10 12.39
CA ILE A 126 -11.55 -5.21 12.57
C ILE A 126 -11.02 -3.99 13.32
N LEU A 127 -11.36 -2.78 12.84
CA LEU A 127 -10.90 -1.53 13.46
C LEU A 127 -11.39 -1.42 14.91
N LYS A 128 -12.62 -1.82 15.20
CA LYS A 128 -13.16 -1.80 16.57
C LYS A 128 -12.40 -2.74 17.51
N LYS A 129 -12.08 -3.96 17.06
CA LYS A 129 -11.28 -4.91 17.86
C LYS A 129 -9.86 -4.42 18.08
N LEU A 130 -9.22 -3.89 17.03
CA LEU A 130 -7.89 -3.31 17.10
C LEU A 130 -7.87 -2.05 17.98
N GLU A 131 -8.89 -1.19 17.92
CA GLU A 131 -8.97 0.05 18.70
C GLU A 131 -9.17 -0.25 20.19
N TYR A 132 -9.95 -1.29 20.50
CA TYR A 132 -10.13 -1.73 21.88
C TYR A 132 -8.80 -2.16 22.53
N LYS A 133 -7.94 -2.89 21.80
CA LYS A 133 -6.65 -3.39 22.33
C LYS A 133 -5.49 -2.40 22.12
N TYR A 134 -5.48 -1.68 21.01
CA TYR A 134 -4.37 -0.83 20.54
C TYR A 134 -4.88 0.57 20.10
N PRO A 135 -5.52 1.35 20.99
CA PRO A 135 -6.19 2.60 20.61
C PRO A 135 -5.23 3.62 19.98
N SER A 136 -4.03 3.78 20.55
CA SER A 136 -3.00 4.69 20.02
C SER A 136 -2.52 4.29 18.63
N ALA A 137 -2.40 2.98 18.37
CA ALA A 137 -1.97 2.47 17.07
C ALA A 137 -3.04 2.70 16.00
N VAL A 138 -4.31 2.47 16.33
CA VAL A 138 -5.43 2.72 15.41
C VAL A 138 -5.57 4.21 15.10
N LYS A 139 -5.44 5.08 16.11
CA LYS A 139 -5.42 6.54 15.89
C LYS A 139 -4.33 6.93 14.90
N LYS A 140 -3.10 6.44 15.10
CA LYS A 140 -1.96 6.72 14.21
C LYS A 140 -2.15 6.15 12.80
N ALA A 141 -2.76 4.97 12.68
CA ALA A 141 -3.10 4.38 11.39
C ALA A 141 -4.14 5.22 10.63
N SER A 142 -5.11 5.78 11.35
CA SER A 142 -6.10 6.72 10.80
C SER A 142 -5.45 8.01 10.29
N GLU A 143 -4.54 8.60 11.07
CA GLU A 143 -3.74 9.76 10.66
C GLU A 143 -2.97 9.46 9.37
N TYR A 144 -2.27 8.32 9.30
CA TYR A 144 -1.57 7.91 8.08
C TYR A 144 -2.50 7.64 6.90
N PHE A 145 -3.70 7.11 7.13
CA PHE A 145 -4.68 6.94 6.05
C PHE A 145 -5.07 8.27 5.40
N PHE A 146 -5.42 9.28 6.20
CA PHE A 146 -5.84 10.58 5.69
C PHE A 146 -4.67 11.39 5.10
N GLU A 147 -3.53 11.42 5.77
CA GLU A 147 -2.38 12.19 5.30
C GLU A 147 -1.74 11.61 4.04
N PHE A 148 -1.78 10.28 3.88
CA PHE A 148 -1.10 9.58 2.81
C PHE A 148 -2.06 8.92 1.83
N SER A 149 -2.82 7.93 2.28
CA SER A 149 -3.58 7.05 1.37
C SER A 149 -4.69 7.79 0.64
N ASP A 150 -5.44 8.65 1.35
CA ASP A 150 -6.52 9.43 0.74
C ASP A 150 -5.98 10.40 -0.32
N ASN A 151 -4.92 11.14 0.03
CA ASN A 151 -4.25 12.05 -0.88
C ASN A 151 -3.68 11.33 -2.11
N PHE A 152 -3.08 10.15 -1.92
CA PHE A 152 -2.57 9.32 -3.01
C PHE A 152 -3.68 8.86 -3.96
N VAL A 153 -4.79 8.34 -3.43
CA VAL A 153 -5.93 7.89 -4.24
C VAL A 153 -6.53 9.05 -5.03
N ARG A 154 -6.72 10.21 -4.38
CA ARG A 154 -7.24 11.42 -5.04
C ARG A 154 -6.33 11.87 -6.17
N LEU A 155 -5.03 12.02 -5.90
CA LEU A 155 -4.06 12.46 -6.91
C LEU A 155 -3.95 11.46 -8.07
N PHE A 156 -3.96 10.15 -7.77
CA PHE A 156 -3.95 9.11 -8.78
C PHE A 156 -5.18 9.24 -9.70
N LYS A 157 -6.40 9.30 -9.17
CA LYS A 157 -7.62 9.42 -10.00
C LYS A 157 -7.61 10.67 -10.89
N GLU A 158 -7.12 11.79 -10.37
CA GLU A 158 -7.07 13.07 -11.10
C GLU A 158 -6.05 13.07 -12.24
N ILE A 159 -4.87 12.49 -12.02
CA ILE A 159 -3.82 12.49 -13.05
C ILE A 159 -3.86 11.27 -13.97
N GLN A 160 -4.68 10.27 -13.64
CA GLN A 160 -4.86 9.07 -14.45
C GLN A 160 -5.20 9.41 -15.91
N TRP A 161 -6.15 10.29 -16.12
CA TRP A 161 -6.56 10.73 -17.45
C TRP A 161 -5.45 11.46 -18.22
N GLU A 162 -4.65 12.25 -17.52
CA GLU A 162 -3.53 12.99 -18.13
C GLU A 162 -2.40 12.04 -18.53
N LEU A 163 -2.06 11.07 -17.68
CA LEU A 163 -1.01 10.09 -17.95
C LEU A 163 -1.42 9.02 -18.97
N MET A 164 -2.72 8.72 -19.10
CA MET A 164 -3.20 7.82 -20.16
C MET A 164 -3.09 8.43 -21.56
N LYS A 165 -3.10 9.77 -21.68
CA LYS A 165 -2.92 10.47 -22.97
C LYS A 165 -1.46 10.51 -23.42
N ASP A 166 -0.52 10.40 -22.49
CA ASP A 166 0.91 10.38 -22.81
C ASP A 166 1.35 8.96 -23.18
N ASN A 167 1.77 8.79 -24.44
CA ASN A 167 2.25 7.51 -24.94
C ASN A 167 3.66 7.16 -24.43
N ASP A 168 4.41 8.12 -23.87
CA ASP A 168 5.77 7.89 -23.38
C ASP A 168 5.92 8.09 -21.86
N LEU A 169 5.27 7.21 -21.10
CA LEU A 169 5.45 7.08 -19.65
C LEU A 169 6.90 6.74 -19.22
N ARG A 170 7.80 6.46 -20.18
CA ARG A 170 9.23 6.23 -19.94
C ARG A 170 10.02 7.53 -19.74
N ASN A 171 9.44 8.70 -20.04
CA ASN A 171 10.03 9.97 -19.64
C ASN A 171 9.75 10.25 -18.15
N PHE A 172 10.46 9.52 -17.28
CA PHE A 172 10.27 9.55 -15.82
C PHE A 172 10.36 10.96 -15.24
N LYS A 173 11.25 11.82 -15.76
CA LYS A 173 11.43 13.18 -15.26
C LYS A 173 10.20 14.03 -15.55
N THR A 174 9.74 14.05 -16.80
CA THR A 174 8.57 14.84 -17.21
C THR A 174 7.30 14.37 -16.49
N ASN A 175 7.08 13.07 -16.39
CA ASN A 175 5.89 12.52 -15.72
C ASN A 175 5.88 12.78 -14.22
N ARG A 176 7.05 12.69 -13.55
CA ARG A 176 7.17 13.04 -12.14
C ARG A 176 6.88 14.53 -11.92
N ASP A 177 7.42 15.41 -12.76
CA ASP A 177 7.21 16.85 -12.64
C ASP A 177 5.73 17.21 -12.88
N ALA A 178 5.04 16.49 -13.77
CA ALA A 178 3.59 16.60 -13.96
C ALA A 178 2.79 16.16 -12.71
N ILE A 179 3.15 15.03 -12.09
CA ILE A 179 2.54 14.56 -10.83
C ILE A 179 2.71 15.61 -9.72
N MET A 180 3.92 16.14 -9.55
CA MET A 180 4.22 17.18 -8.55
C MET A 180 3.42 18.46 -8.80
N LYS A 181 3.33 18.90 -10.06
CA LYS A 181 2.54 20.08 -10.45
C LYS A 181 1.06 19.88 -10.13
N LYS A 182 0.49 18.73 -10.50
CA LYS A 182 -0.92 18.41 -10.21
C LYS A 182 -1.19 18.36 -8.70
N ALA A 183 -0.29 17.73 -7.93
CA ALA A 183 -0.40 17.68 -6.48
C ALA A 183 -0.44 19.10 -5.86
N SER A 184 0.45 20.00 -6.32
CA SER A 184 0.45 21.40 -5.88
C SER A 184 -0.85 22.13 -6.21
N GLN A 185 -1.43 21.91 -7.40
CA GLN A 185 -2.73 22.50 -7.78
C GLN A 185 -3.88 22.02 -6.89
N MET A 186 -3.77 20.79 -6.37
CA MET A 186 -4.76 20.18 -5.47
C MET A 186 -4.51 20.51 -3.99
N ASN A 187 -3.52 21.33 -3.66
CA ASN A 187 -3.04 21.58 -2.30
C ASN A 187 -2.62 20.28 -1.56
N ILE A 188 -2.07 19.31 -2.30
CA ILE A 188 -1.52 18.07 -1.75
C ILE A 188 0.01 18.18 -1.73
N SER A 189 0.58 18.08 -0.53
CA SER A 189 2.04 18.02 -0.35
C SER A 189 2.53 16.59 -0.55
N ILE A 190 3.42 16.39 -1.52
CA ILE A 190 4.11 15.12 -1.76
C ILE A 190 5.61 15.32 -1.96
N THR A 191 6.38 14.28 -1.68
CA THR A 191 7.82 14.20 -1.95
C THR A 191 8.09 13.65 -3.35
N SER A 192 9.31 13.85 -3.87
CA SER A 192 9.75 13.22 -5.11
C SER A 192 9.61 11.69 -5.07
N LYS A 193 9.86 11.07 -3.90
CA LYS A 193 9.73 9.62 -3.71
C LYS A 193 8.28 9.15 -3.80
N GLN A 194 7.36 9.95 -3.28
CA GLN A 194 5.93 9.72 -3.39
C GLN A 194 5.43 9.85 -4.83
N ALA A 195 5.93 10.84 -5.58
CA ALA A 195 5.64 10.97 -7.01
C ALA A 195 6.16 9.76 -7.82
N GLU A 196 7.34 9.22 -7.48
CA GLU A 196 7.86 7.98 -8.09
C GLU A 196 6.96 6.77 -7.82
N LEU A 197 6.43 6.63 -6.61
CA LEU A 197 5.50 5.53 -6.26
C LEU A 197 4.19 5.63 -7.04
N ILE A 198 3.65 6.84 -7.19
CA ILE A 198 2.45 7.10 -8.00
C ILE A 198 2.70 6.72 -9.46
N LEU A 199 3.82 7.14 -10.04
CA LEU A 199 4.17 6.77 -11.41
C LEU A 199 4.33 5.24 -11.59
N GLN A 200 4.96 4.56 -10.64
CA GLN A 200 5.06 3.10 -10.68
C GLN A 200 3.69 2.41 -10.57
N ALA A 201 2.78 2.94 -9.75
CA ALA A 201 1.42 2.46 -9.65
C ALA A 201 0.67 2.65 -10.98
N PHE A 202 0.88 3.77 -11.69
CA PHE A 202 0.29 3.97 -13.01
C PHE A 202 0.78 2.97 -14.05
N LEU A 203 2.09 2.71 -14.06
CA LEU A 203 2.66 1.70 -14.94
C LEU A 203 2.08 0.32 -14.63
N LEU A 204 1.92 -0.01 -13.34
CA LEU A 204 1.26 -1.25 -12.93
C LEU A 204 -0.22 -1.29 -13.35
N TYR A 205 -0.95 -0.20 -13.17
CA TYR A 205 -2.33 -0.07 -13.64
C TYR A 205 -2.44 -0.32 -15.14
N LYS A 206 -1.58 0.32 -15.94
CA LYS A 206 -1.56 0.18 -17.42
C LYS A 206 -1.25 -1.24 -17.87
N ASP A 207 -0.32 -1.93 -17.19
CA ASP A 207 0.00 -3.34 -17.49
C ASP A 207 -1.20 -4.28 -17.31
N HIS A 208 -2.14 -3.91 -16.44
CA HIS A 208 -3.27 -4.74 -16.05
C HIS A 208 -4.63 -4.27 -16.59
N ASN A 209 -4.69 -3.06 -17.15
CA ASN A 209 -5.91 -2.44 -17.67
C ASN A 209 -5.73 -1.98 -19.13
N SER A 210 -4.91 -2.68 -19.92
CA SER A 210 -4.59 -2.31 -21.31
C SER A 210 -5.79 -2.25 -22.27
N ASP A 211 -6.98 -2.68 -21.84
CA ASP A 211 -8.24 -2.57 -22.58
C ASP A 211 -9.10 -1.34 -22.19
N PHE A 212 -8.69 -0.56 -21.18
CA PHE A 212 -9.39 0.66 -20.75
C PHE A 212 -8.75 1.89 -21.41
N LEU A 213 -8.80 1.97 -22.74
CA LEU A 213 -8.88 3.28 -23.38
C LEU A 213 -10.30 3.77 -23.12
N PRO A 214 -10.49 4.90 -22.41
CA PRO A 214 -11.82 5.41 -22.18
C PRO A 214 -12.45 5.73 -23.52
N ASP A 215 -13.59 5.10 -23.79
CA ASP A 215 -14.43 5.48 -24.91
C ASP A 215 -14.74 6.98 -24.77
N SER A 216 -14.53 7.70 -25.86
CA SER A 216 -14.61 9.17 -25.94
C SER A 216 -16.02 9.75 -25.67
N SER A 217 -16.96 8.89 -25.27
CA SER A 217 -18.38 9.19 -25.07
C SER A 217 -18.70 9.99 -23.81
N TRP A 218 -17.76 10.19 -22.88
CA TRP A 218 -17.98 11.02 -21.68
C TRP A 218 -17.54 12.48 -21.86
N ALA A 219 -16.90 12.83 -22.97
CA ALA A 219 -16.46 14.21 -23.26
C ALA A 219 -17.51 15.06 -24.01
N SER A 220 -18.75 14.58 -24.15
CA SER A 220 -19.82 15.27 -24.90
C SER A 220 -21.12 15.48 -24.12
N VAL A 221 -21.05 15.55 -22.79
CA VAL A 221 -22.17 16.09 -22.00
C VAL A 221 -21.61 17.02 -20.91
N GLY A 222 -21.70 18.33 -21.15
CA GLY A 222 -21.28 19.40 -20.26
C GLY A 222 -21.00 20.69 -21.00
#